data_AF-A0A8H7PGF1-F1
#
_entry.id   AF-A0A8H7PGF1-F1
#
_cell.length_a   1.000
_cell.length_b   1.000
_cell.length_c   1.000
_cell.angle_alpha   90.00
_cell.angle_beta   90.00
_cell.angle_gamma   90.00
#
_symmetry.space_group_name_H-M   'P 1'
#
loop_
_entity.id
_entity.type
_entity.pdbx_description
1 polymer ?
#
loop_
_entity_poly.entity_id
_entity_poly.type
_entity_poly.pdbx_seq_one_letter_code
_entity_poly.pdbx_strand_id
1 'polypeptide(L)'
;MVLAGSVAAKNITYNVVTLDPTVHRMCVSVDNAVYHLSKSRASPLLYTGQGPVGASYKYCVLDHENTVTESEDFSRPSPQHGNSTLNEIYKRTHTVHDIPKLPKLWNYGYQDGLNPLLHPDGHIATLHFQSRKNAVVALHSNVTADVKVVGNLTFISHNDVQFIKEAQIKLSGRSSRMWAKQSYNIKVKGKKEDLYGLKKFKLRAEPNDPTYMREKLYYDILRKSASVPARGTSWVRVIMDDKPIGLFLMADQLDKHWLKAAFNGDNDDGNTGVLYMGNYVLQNSTAKKQYTSDLSYLGDESRSYGENDAYLLKAKSSDKENKDFSRLAEFTKQIAESKGLSAKAWKNIMDVDVFLINMAIEFLQGHMDGYQNNQNNYYVYDNNGKWTWLSNDMDYVMGNSIGNQTKLWTGDYTQFGDMSKRPLMKAILAVPEFRAAYEKCIARLVNKLYNLDVLGPRIDAHQAMLSEDVAWDHSLPKMINEVSNPGLEGIEKIQDYVSKLTKMDAEIDVKDYHERLHSPNVTFEQAINGVTGYSTLYGLKQWIANKSGNIKQSLHIS
;
A
#
# COMPACT_ATOMS: atom_id res chain seq x y z
N MET A 1 54.47 2.55 37.91
CA MET A 1 54.35 2.43 36.45
C MET A 1 53.30 1.36 36.18
N VAL A 2 52.03 1.75 36.10
CA VAL A 2 50.93 0.81 35.78
C VAL A 2 50.83 0.76 34.26
N LEU A 3 51.18 -0.38 33.68
CA LEU A 3 50.98 -0.67 32.27
C LEU A 3 49.47 -0.65 31.99
N ALA A 4 49.00 0.42 31.35
CA ALA A 4 47.69 0.45 30.72
C ALA A 4 47.72 -0.56 29.57
N GLY A 5 47.15 -1.74 29.77
CA GLY A 5 46.95 -2.70 28.71
C GLY A 5 46.01 -2.09 27.66
N SER A 6 46.50 -1.92 26.43
CA SER A 6 45.66 -1.57 25.30
C SER A 6 44.69 -2.72 25.06
N VAL A 7 43.43 -2.54 25.46
CA VAL A 7 42.35 -3.42 24.99
C VAL A 7 42.33 -3.26 23.47
N ALA A 8 42.65 -4.32 22.72
CA ALA A 8 42.59 -4.27 21.26
C ALA A 8 41.16 -3.87 20.86
N ALA A 9 41.03 -2.80 20.09
CA ALA A 9 39.73 -2.35 19.60
C ALA A 9 39.07 -3.50 18.83
N LYS A 10 37.88 -3.91 19.28
CA LYS A 10 37.12 -4.98 18.62
C LYS A 10 36.77 -4.49 17.22
N ASN A 11 37.18 -5.22 16.18
CA ASN A 11 36.73 -4.94 14.82
C ASN A 11 35.32 -5.47 14.58
N ILE A 12 34.56 -4.74 13.77
CA ILE A 12 33.24 -5.14 13.28
C ILE A 12 33.13 -4.91 11.77
N THR A 13 32.13 -5.53 11.17
CA THR A 13 31.75 -5.29 9.77
C THR A 13 30.85 -4.06 9.66
N TYR A 14 31.27 -3.06 8.90
CA TYR A 14 30.40 -1.95 8.51
C TYR A 14 29.73 -2.25 7.18
N ASN A 15 28.42 -1.98 7.08
CA ASN A 15 27.60 -2.20 5.90
C ASN A 15 26.84 -0.92 5.54
N VAL A 16 27.02 -0.42 4.32
CA VAL A 16 26.32 0.77 3.83
C VAL A 16 25.79 0.56 2.42
N VAL A 17 24.56 1.02 2.18
CA VAL A 17 23.87 1.00 0.90
C VAL A 17 23.85 2.42 0.34
N THR A 18 24.32 2.60 -0.89
CA THR A 18 24.15 3.85 -1.64
C THR A 18 22.85 3.82 -2.45
N LEU A 19 22.13 4.95 -2.48
CA LEU A 19 21.01 5.15 -3.41
C LEU A 19 21.46 5.76 -4.75
N ASP A 20 22.73 6.16 -4.84
CA ASP A 20 23.37 6.63 -6.05
C ASP A 20 24.22 5.49 -6.64
N PRO A 21 23.78 4.87 -7.75
CA PRO A 21 24.51 3.76 -8.38
C PRO A 21 25.83 4.20 -9.03
N THR A 22 26.07 5.51 -9.20
CA THR A 22 27.34 6.04 -9.73
C THR A 22 28.46 6.05 -8.69
N VAL A 23 28.13 5.94 -7.39
CA VAL A 23 29.14 5.77 -6.34
C VAL A 23 29.86 4.44 -6.53
N HIS A 24 31.19 4.49 -6.62
CA HIS A 24 32.04 3.32 -6.91
C HIS A 24 32.95 2.89 -5.75
N ARG A 25 33.26 3.80 -4.82
CA ARG A 25 34.10 3.52 -3.65
C ARG A 25 33.53 4.23 -2.44
N MET A 26 33.45 3.50 -1.34
CA MET A 26 33.00 4.02 -0.05
C MET A 26 34.00 3.66 1.03
N CYS A 27 34.01 4.44 2.09
CA CYS A 27 34.72 4.12 3.33
C CYS A 27 33.85 4.44 4.54
N VAL A 28 34.31 3.98 5.70
CA VAL A 28 33.84 4.43 7.00
C VAL A 28 34.96 5.18 7.70
N SER A 29 34.66 6.38 8.20
CA SER A 29 35.52 7.14 9.09
C SER A 29 35.10 6.84 10.53
N VAL A 30 35.99 6.23 11.31
CA VAL A 30 35.78 5.92 12.73
C VAL A 30 36.82 6.70 13.53
N ASP A 31 36.36 7.56 14.43
CA ASP A 31 37.23 8.45 15.23
C ASP A 31 38.30 9.18 14.38
N ASN A 32 37.90 9.65 13.19
CA ASN A 32 38.70 10.33 12.15
C ASN A 32 39.72 9.47 11.39
N ALA A 33 39.75 8.16 11.60
CA ALA A 33 40.53 7.22 10.78
C ALA A 33 39.65 6.58 9.69
N VAL A 34 40.17 6.48 8.47
CA VAL A 34 39.42 5.99 7.29
C VAL A 34 39.68 4.50 7.06
N TYR A 35 38.59 3.72 6.92
CA TYR A 35 38.61 2.30 6.62
C TYR A 35 37.81 2.01 5.35
N HIS A 36 38.46 1.38 4.36
CA HIS A 36 37.85 1.12 3.06
C HIS A 36 36.74 0.08 3.11
N LEU A 37 35.65 0.34 2.38
CA LEU A 37 34.55 -0.59 2.16
C LEU A 37 34.56 -1.06 0.70
N SER A 38 34.40 -2.36 0.51
CA SER A 38 34.35 -2.99 -0.81
C SER A 38 32.92 -3.27 -1.23
N LYS A 39 32.63 -3.13 -2.52
CA LYS A 39 31.33 -3.50 -3.08
C LYS A 39 31.03 -4.98 -2.80
N SER A 40 29.86 -5.25 -2.26
CA SER A 40 29.39 -6.58 -1.92
C SER A 40 29.10 -7.39 -3.17
N ARG A 41 29.35 -8.70 -3.12
CA ARG A 41 28.93 -9.63 -4.18
C ARG A 41 27.41 -9.80 -4.24
N ALA A 42 26.71 -9.51 -3.15
CA ALA A 42 25.26 -9.69 -3.05
C ALA A 42 24.47 -8.56 -3.72
N SER A 43 25.03 -7.34 -3.77
CA SER A 43 24.38 -6.19 -4.39
C SER A 43 25.42 -5.16 -4.83
N PRO A 44 25.29 -4.58 -6.03
CA PRO A 44 26.17 -3.50 -6.47
C PRO A 44 25.96 -2.19 -5.71
N LEU A 45 24.91 -2.06 -4.92
CA LEU A 45 24.59 -0.90 -4.08
C LEU A 45 25.13 -1.03 -2.65
N LEU A 46 25.51 -2.24 -2.22
CA LEU A 46 25.97 -2.51 -0.85
C LEU A 46 27.50 -2.50 -0.81
N TYR A 47 28.07 -1.78 0.14
CA TYR A 47 29.49 -1.74 0.46
C TYR A 47 29.72 -2.29 1.86
N THR A 48 30.73 -3.14 2.01
CA THR A 48 31.04 -3.83 3.26
C THR A 48 32.55 -3.87 3.53
N GLY A 49 32.95 -3.79 4.80
CA GLY A 49 34.36 -3.81 5.19
C GLY A 49 34.56 -3.84 6.70
N GLN A 50 35.79 -4.10 7.14
CA GLN A 50 36.15 -4.16 8.56
C GLN A 50 36.69 -2.82 9.04
N GLY A 51 36.30 -2.43 10.26
CA GLY A 51 36.88 -1.31 10.98
C GLY A 51 36.73 -1.51 12.49
N PRO A 52 37.46 -0.76 13.33
CA PRO A 52 37.29 -0.81 14.78
C PRO A 52 35.91 -0.27 15.19
N VAL A 53 35.44 -0.67 16.36
CA VAL A 53 34.34 0.03 17.05
C VAL A 53 34.89 1.34 17.62
N GLY A 54 34.28 2.46 17.25
CA GLY A 54 34.58 3.79 17.80
C GLY A 54 33.36 4.41 18.48
N ALA A 55 33.55 5.56 19.14
CA ALA A 55 32.47 6.27 19.82
C ALA A 55 31.41 6.81 18.85
N SER A 56 31.85 7.16 17.64
CA SER A 56 31.00 7.55 16.52
C SER A 56 31.67 7.23 15.18
N TYR A 57 30.90 7.18 14.11
CA TYR A 57 31.42 6.97 12.76
C TYR A 57 30.61 7.72 11.71
N LYS A 58 31.18 7.83 10.51
CA LYS A 58 30.55 8.41 9.32
C LYS A 58 30.84 7.54 8.11
N TYR A 59 29.89 7.40 7.20
CA TYR A 59 30.21 6.91 5.86
C TYR A 59 30.68 8.05 4.97
N CYS A 60 31.57 7.72 4.04
CA CYS A 60 32.16 8.68 3.12
C CYS A 60 32.32 8.05 1.72
N VAL A 61 32.37 8.91 0.70
CA VAL A 61 32.67 8.54 -0.69
C VAL A 61 34.13 8.82 -0.97
N LEU A 62 34.76 7.90 -1.71
CA LEU A 62 36.14 8.03 -2.16
C LEU A 62 36.21 8.23 -3.68
N ASP A 63 37.18 9.00 -4.13
CA ASP A 63 37.55 9.05 -5.55
C ASP A 63 38.45 7.87 -5.97
N HIS A 64 38.92 7.91 -7.22
CA HIS A 64 39.80 6.89 -7.78
C HIS A 64 41.19 6.84 -7.15
N GLU A 65 41.61 7.91 -6.47
CA GLU A 65 42.89 8.03 -5.76
C GLU A 65 42.77 7.67 -4.28
N ASN A 66 41.58 7.23 -3.84
CA ASN A 66 41.26 6.91 -2.44
C ASN A 66 41.23 8.14 -1.51
N THR A 67 40.98 9.32 -2.05
CA THR A 67 40.74 10.54 -1.28
C THR A 67 39.25 10.66 -0.96
N VAL A 68 38.92 11.06 0.27
CA VAL A 68 37.55 11.36 0.67
C VAL A 68 37.05 12.61 -0.07
N THR A 69 36.05 12.45 -0.92
CA THR A 69 35.43 13.56 -1.68
C THR A 69 34.13 14.03 -1.06
N GLU A 70 33.45 13.17 -0.31
CA GLU A 70 32.20 13.49 0.37
C GLU A 70 32.09 12.68 1.67
N SER A 71 31.43 13.25 2.68
CA SER A 71 31.13 12.59 3.95
C SER A 71 29.72 12.93 4.41
N GLU A 72 29.12 12.05 5.21
CA GLU A 72 27.87 12.37 5.92
C GLU A 72 28.05 13.64 6.78
N ASP A 73 27.06 14.52 6.74
CA ASP A 73 27.03 15.77 7.50
C ASP A 73 26.70 15.53 8.99
N PHE A 74 26.11 14.38 9.33
CA PHE A 74 25.93 13.90 10.70
C PHE A 74 26.96 12.83 11.09
N SER A 75 27.07 12.55 12.40
CA SER A 75 27.80 11.40 12.93
C SER A 75 26.82 10.34 13.43
N ARG A 76 27.11 9.07 13.13
CA ARG A 76 26.34 7.93 13.64
C ARG A 76 26.83 7.56 15.04
N PRO A 77 25.93 7.15 15.95
CA PRO A 77 26.33 6.68 17.27
C PRO A 77 27.13 5.38 17.16
N SER A 78 27.91 5.05 18.21
CA SER A 78 28.61 3.75 18.28
C SER A 78 27.70 2.59 17.87
N PRO A 79 28.17 1.67 17.00
CA PRO A 79 27.41 0.51 16.55
C PRO A 79 26.83 -0.28 17.72
N GLN A 80 25.50 -0.46 17.72
CA GLN A 80 24.77 -1.14 18.81
C GLN A 80 24.62 -2.65 18.56
N HIS A 81 24.95 -3.13 17.36
CA HIS A 81 24.65 -4.49 16.92
C HIS A 81 25.90 -5.37 16.79
N GLY A 82 26.07 -6.32 17.71
CA GLY A 82 26.91 -7.52 17.53
C GLY A 82 28.31 -7.30 16.92
N ASN A 83 28.58 -8.01 15.83
CA ASN A 83 29.83 -7.96 15.08
C ASN A 83 29.68 -7.22 13.74
N SER A 84 28.54 -6.53 13.51
CA SER A 84 28.29 -5.80 12.26
C SER A 84 27.21 -4.73 12.40
N THR A 85 27.33 -3.61 11.69
CA THR A 85 26.20 -2.68 11.50
C THR A 85 25.10 -3.34 10.66
N LEU A 86 23.89 -2.76 10.72
CA LEU A 86 22.82 -3.05 9.78
C LEU A 86 23.23 -2.63 8.35
N ASN A 87 22.44 -3.00 7.34
CA ASN A 87 22.52 -2.41 6.01
C ASN A 87 22.02 -0.96 6.07
N GLU A 88 22.89 -0.03 6.48
CA GLU A 88 22.56 1.37 6.68
C GLU A 88 22.49 2.10 5.33
N ILE A 89 21.68 3.16 5.23
CA ILE A 89 21.60 3.94 3.99
C ILE A 89 22.51 5.16 4.11
N TYR A 90 23.41 5.34 3.15
CA TYR A 90 24.28 6.52 3.09
C TYR A 90 23.44 7.81 3.05
N LYS A 91 23.80 8.79 3.89
CA LYS A 91 23.07 10.05 4.08
C LYS A 91 21.63 9.92 4.61
N ARG A 92 21.32 8.80 5.27
CA ARG A 92 20.10 8.67 6.08
C ARG A 92 20.46 8.50 7.54
N THR A 93 19.96 9.39 8.39
CA THR A 93 20.35 9.48 9.80
C THR A 93 20.03 8.23 10.61
N HIS A 94 18.94 7.54 10.28
CA HIS A 94 18.50 6.34 10.98
C HIS A 94 18.39 5.16 10.00
N THR A 95 18.36 3.93 10.51
CA THR A 95 18.09 2.71 9.71
C THR A 95 16.82 2.01 10.18
N VAL A 96 16.50 2.13 11.48
CA VAL A 96 15.35 1.52 12.14
C VAL A 96 14.65 2.59 12.97
N HIS A 97 13.32 2.57 12.97
CA HIS A 97 12.49 3.44 13.80
C HIS A 97 11.55 2.62 14.66
N ASP A 98 11.38 3.02 15.92
CA ASP A 98 10.37 2.45 16.78
C ASP A 98 8.99 3.00 16.41
N ILE A 99 8.12 2.14 15.89
CA ILE A 99 6.77 2.51 15.51
C ILE A 99 5.78 2.04 16.58
N PRO A 100 4.99 2.95 17.19
CA PRO A 100 3.94 2.58 18.13
C PRO A 100 2.97 1.55 17.54
N LYS A 101 2.72 0.48 18.30
CA LYS A 101 1.83 -0.61 17.91
C LYS A 101 0.38 -0.15 17.99
N LEU A 102 -0.44 -0.60 17.02
CA LEU A 102 -1.89 -0.42 17.10
C LEU A 102 -2.48 -1.37 18.15
N PRO A 103 -3.52 -0.95 18.88
CA PRO A 103 -4.24 -1.84 19.78
C PRO A 103 -4.93 -2.95 18.98
N LYS A 104 -4.86 -4.19 19.47
CA LYS A 104 -5.55 -5.33 18.87
C LYS A 104 -6.99 -5.37 19.39
N LEU A 105 -7.96 -5.07 18.52
CA LEU A 105 -9.37 -4.92 18.90
C LEU A 105 -10.18 -6.20 18.71
N TRP A 106 -9.71 -7.10 17.86
CA TRP A 106 -10.33 -8.41 17.62
C TRP A 106 -9.27 -9.49 17.45
N ASN A 107 -9.72 -10.75 17.51
CA ASN A 107 -8.86 -11.92 17.29
C ASN A 107 -9.63 -12.97 16.48
N TYR A 108 -9.81 -12.71 15.19
CA TYR A 108 -10.53 -13.62 14.27
C TYR A 108 -9.67 -14.79 13.77
N GLY A 109 -8.45 -14.95 14.29
CA GLY A 109 -7.60 -16.10 13.97
C GLY A 109 -7.02 -16.11 12.56
N TYR A 110 -7.26 -15.06 11.76
CA TYR A 110 -6.58 -14.89 10.48
C TYR A 110 -5.08 -14.76 10.70
N GLN A 111 -4.33 -15.68 10.10
CA GLN A 111 -2.88 -15.62 10.04
C GLN A 111 -2.52 -14.52 9.05
N ASP A 112 -1.47 -13.77 9.36
CA ASP A 112 -0.84 -12.92 8.35
C ASP A 112 -0.33 -13.85 7.24
N GLY A 113 -1.04 -13.84 6.11
CA GLY A 113 -0.85 -14.80 5.02
C GLY A 113 0.52 -14.74 4.35
N LEU A 114 1.46 -13.94 4.82
CA LEU A 114 2.82 -13.88 4.30
C LEU A 114 3.81 -13.69 5.45
N ASN A 115 5.05 -14.08 5.18
CA ASN A 115 6.14 -14.05 6.15
C ASN A 115 6.24 -12.67 6.83
N PRO A 116 6.30 -12.60 8.18
CA PRO A 116 6.36 -11.33 8.91
C PRO A 116 7.58 -10.46 8.55
N LEU A 117 8.64 -11.07 8.00
CA LEU A 117 9.84 -10.36 7.54
C LEU A 117 9.64 -9.55 6.25
N LEU A 118 8.53 -9.77 5.54
CA LEU A 118 8.25 -9.06 4.29
C LEU A 118 7.78 -7.63 4.53
N HIS A 119 6.98 -7.43 5.59
CA HIS A 119 6.37 -6.14 5.91
C HIS A 119 6.60 -5.68 7.35
N PRO A 120 7.87 -5.57 7.80
CA PRO A 120 8.16 -5.17 9.16
C PRO A 120 7.88 -3.66 9.34
N ASP A 121 7.40 -3.27 10.52
CA ASP A 121 7.28 -1.85 10.88
C ASP A 121 8.66 -1.25 11.16
N GLY A 122 8.82 0.05 10.91
CA GLY A 122 10.05 0.77 11.29
C GLY A 122 11.21 0.63 10.31
N HIS A 123 10.96 0.01 9.15
CA HIS A 123 11.99 -0.22 8.13
C HIS A 123 11.51 0.19 6.75
N ILE A 124 12.47 0.65 5.93
CA ILE A 124 12.29 0.94 4.52
C ILE A 124 13.36 0.16 3.78
N ALA A 125 12.96 -0.83 2.98
CA ALA A 125 13.89 -1.63 2.20
C ALA A 125 14.29 -0.91 0.89
N THR A 126 15.32 -1.41 0.22
CA THR A 126 15.74 -0.96 -1.11
C THR A 126 15.54 -2.08 -2.13
N LEU A 127 14.84 -1.76 -3.22
CA LEU A 127 14.67 -2.62 -4.38
C LEU A 127 15.53 -2.08 -5.53
N HIS A 128 16.42 -2.92 -6.04
CA HIS A 128 17.23 -2.61 -7.22
C HIS A 128 16.89 -3.56 -8.35
N PHE A 129 16.24 -3.06 -9.39
CA PHE A 129 15.90 -3.83 -10.58
C PHE A 129 16.88 -3.51 -11.71
N GLN A 130 17.53 -4.52 -12.30
CA GLN A 130 18.48 -4.36 -13.39
C GLN A 130 18.02 -5.13 -14.62
N SER A 131 17.69 -4.41 -15.68
CA SER A 131 17.27 -4.94 -16.97
C SER A 131 18.45 -5.15 -17.92
N ARG A 132 18.23 -5.89 -19.01
CA ARG A 132 19.20 -5.96 -20.10
C ARG A 132 19.03 -4.76 -21.03
N LYS A 133 20.15 -4.14 -21.42
CA LYS A 133 20.20 -3.03 -22.41
C LYS A 133 19.26 -1.86 -22.06
N ASN A 134 19.09 -1.55 -20.77
CA ASN A 134 18.23 -0.46 -20.28
C ASN A 134 16.78 -0.54 -20.81
N ALA A 135 16.23 -1.75 -20.88
CA ALA A 135 14.89 -2.01 -21.41
C ALA A 135 13.77 -1.34 -20.58
N VAL A 136 14.05 -0.87 -19.35
CA VAL A 136 13.11 -0.08 -18.55
C VAL A 136 12.65 1.18 -19.28
N VAL A 137 13.50 1.79 -20.12
CA VAL A 137 13.13 2.97 -20.93
C VAL A 137 11.88 2.69 -21.78
N ALA A 138 11.73 1.48 -22.31
CA ALA A 138 10.58 1.10 -23.13
C ALA A 138 9.25 1.12 -22.35
N LEU A 139 9.28 0.93 -21.02
CA LEU A 139 8.09 1.07 -20.17
C LEU A 139 7.63 2.52 -20.14
N HIS A 140 8.56 3.45 -19.92
CA HIS A 140 8.27 4.88 -19.77
C HIS A 140 7.99 5.59 -21.09
N SER A 141 8.53 5.09 -22.20
CA SER A 141 8.20 5.62 -23.54
C SER A 141 6.86 5.13 -24.08
N ASN A 142 6.27 4.07 -23.51
CA ASN A 142 5.03 3.45 -24.00
C ASN A 142 4.02 3.22 -22.86
N VAL A 143 3.69 4.29 -22.14
CA VAL A 143 2.91 4.20 -20.89
C VAL A 143 1.51 3.60 -21.03
N THR A 144 0.89 3.65 -22.20
CA THR A 144 -0.42 3.03 -22.47
C THR A 144 -0.35 1.56 -22.84
N ALA A 145 0.84 1.05 -23.19
CA ALA A 145 1.03 -0.32 -23.64
C ALA A 145 1.42 -1.27 -22.49
N ASP A 146 1.02 -2.54 -22.60
CA ASP A 146 1.37 -3.60 -21.65
C ASP A 146 2.75 -4.21 -21.91
N VAL A 147 3.76 -3.33 -21.99
CA VAL A 147 5.17 -3.71 -22.09
C VAL A 147 5.61 -4.44 -20.82
N LYS A 148 6.30 -5.56 -20.99
CA LYS A 148 6.89 -6.36 -19.91
C LYS A 148 8.40 -6.36 -20.09
N VAL A 149 9.12 -6.01 -19.03
CA VAL A 149 10.58 -6.06 -19.00
C VAL A 149 11.01 -7.16 -18.03
N VAL A 150 12.03 -7.93 -18.42
CA VAL A 150 12.64 -8.98 -17.59
C VAL A 150 14.03 -8.53 -17.17
N GLY A 151 14.35 -8.71 -15.89
CA GLY A 151 15.62 -8.31 -15.30
C GLY A 151 15.89 -9.06 -14.00
N ASN A 152 17.00 -8.73 -13.34
CA ASN A 152 17.30 -9.22 -12.00
C ASN A 152 16.79 -8.22 -10.96
N LEU A 153 16.33 -8.72 -9.82
CA LEU A 153 15.85 -7.90 -8.71
C LEU A 153 16.69 -8.21 -7.47
N THR A 154 17.21 -7.18 -6.83
CA THR A 154 17.85 -7.28 -5.51
C THR A 154 16.97 -6.59 -4.49
N PHE A 155 16.60 -7.31 -3.42
CA PHE A 155 15.90 -6.77 -2.26
C PHE A 155 16.90 -6.66 -1.10
N ILE A 156 17.07 -5.46 -0.57
CA ILE A 156 17.98 -5.15 0.53
C ILE A 156 17.13 -4.64 1.70
N SER A 157 16.95 -5.47 2.72
CA SER A 157 16.40 -5.02 4.00
C SER A 157 17.53 -4.49 4.89
N HIS A 158 17.19 -4.05 6.10
CA HIS A 158 18.18 -3.63 7.11
C HIS A 158 19.13 -4.76 7.54
N ASN A 159 18.80 -6.04 7.31
CA ASN A 159 19.58 -7.18 7.80
C ASN A 159 19.68 -8.37 6.83
N ASP A 160 19.07 -8.28 5.64
CA ASP A 160 19.05 -9.35 4.64
C ASP A 160 19.20 -8.78 3.23
N VAL A 161 19.79 -9.57 2.34
CA VAL A 161 19.96 -9.25 0.92
C VAL A 161 19.57 -10.46 0.09
N GLN A 162 18.51 -10.31 -0.70
CA GLN A 162 18.01 -11.37 -1.58
C GLN A 162 18.17 -10.98 -3.03
N PHE A 163 18.76 -11.89 -3.82
CA PHE A 163 18.95 -11.72 -5.25
C PHE A 163 18.04 -12.67 -6.02
N ILE A 164 17.19 -12.12 -6.88
CA ILE A 164 16.17 -12.84 -7.63
C ILE A 164 16.45 -12.68 -9.13
N LYS A 165 16.65 -13.80 -9.82
CA LYS A 165 16.81 -13.83 -11.28
C LYS A 165 15.47 -13.76 -12.00
N GLU A 166 15.46 -13.13 -13.17
CA GLU A 166 14.32 -13.09 -14.10
C GLU A 166 13.00 -12.58 -13.49
N ALA A 167 13.09 -11.58 -12.60
CA ALA A 167 11.94 -10.80 -12.19
C ALA A 167 11.35 -10.06 -13.41
N GLN A 168 10.03 -9.98 -13.46
CA GLN A 168 9.29 -9.28 -14.51
C GLN A 168 8.67 -8.02 -13.93
N ILE A 169 8.81 -6.91 -14.63
CA ILE A 169 8.18 -5.64 -14.31
C ILE A 169 7.30 -5.18 -15.47
N LYS A 170 6.16 -4.58 -15.13
CA LYS A 170 5.30 -3.83 -16.05
C LYS A 170 4.67 -2.66 -15.34
N LEU A 171 4.23 -1.64 -16.07
CA LEU A 171 3.42 -0.57 -15.50
C LEU A 171 2.10 -1.12 -14.92
N SER A 172 1.54 -0.40 -13.95
CA SER A 172 0.32 -0.76 -13.23
C SER A 172 -0.75 0.32 -13.30
N GLY A 173 -2.00 -0.14 -13.22
CA GLY A 173 -3.21 0.66 -13.27
C GLY A 173 -3.57 1.12 -14.69
N ARG A 174 -4.47 2.10 -14.76
CA ARG A 174 -5.05 2.62 -16.00
C ARG A 174 -4.68 4.09 -16.19
N SER A 175 -5.41 5.00 -15.54
CA SER A 175 -5.09 6.42 -15.48
C SER A 175 -3.76 6.66 -14.78
N SER A 176 -3.41 5.81 -13.81
CA SER A 176 -2.17 5.95 -13.03
C SER A 176 -0.87 5.80 -13.82
N ARG A 177 -0.94 5.28 -15.05
CA ARG A 177 0.22 5.16 -15.95
C ARG A 177 0.65 6.53 -16.51
N MET A 178 -0.23 7.52 -16.41
CA MET A 178 -0.03 8.84 -16.99
C MET A 178 0.54 9.87 -16.01
N TRP A 179 0.66 9.55 -14.72
CA TRP A 179 1.35 10.41 -13.75
C TRP A 179 2.84 10.49 -14.05
N ALA A 180 3.51 11.56 -13.61
CA ALA A 180 4.96 11.71 -13.70
C ALA A 180 5.73 10.54 -13.07
N LYS A 181 5.16 9.99 -11.99
CA LYS A 181 5.68 8.84 -11.24
C LYS A 181 4.70 7.68 -11.33
N GLN A 182 5.05 6.65 -12.10
CA GLN A 182 4.17 5.53 -12.39
C GLN A 182 4.29 4.42 -11.35
N SER A 183 3.22 3.66 -11.18
CA SER A 183 3.21 2.42 -10.38
C SER A 183 3.59 1.20 -11.23
N TYR A 184 4.07 0.14 -10.58
CA TYR A 184 4.55 -1.07 -11.26
C TYR A 184 3.94 -2.34 -10.66
N ASN A 185 3.71 -3.34 -11.49
CA ASN A 185 3.49 -4.71 -11.04
C ASN A 185 4.80 -5.49 -11.21
N ILE A 186 5.24 -6.12 -10.13
CA ILE A 186 6.41 -6.99 -10.11
C ILE A 186 5.94 -8.44 -9.99
N LYS A 187 6.53 -9.32 -10.79
CA LYS A 187 6.36 -10.77 -10.68
C LYS A 187 7.74 -11.40 -10.57
N VAL A 188 7.96 -12.16 -9.50
CA VAL A 188 9.17 -12.96 -9.33
C VAL A 188 8.87 -14.42 -9.66
N LYS A 189 9.78 -15.07 -10.40
CA LYS A 189 9.71 -16.51 -10.73
C LYS A 189 10.52 -17.38 -9.77
N GLY A 190 11.00 -16.79 -8.68
CA GLY A 190 11.93 -17.40 -7.74
C GLY A 190 11.42 -18.65 -7.02
N LYS A 191 12.30 -19.31 -6.26
CA LYS A 191 12.00 -20.45 -5.37
C LYS A 191 11.08 -20.07 -4.22
N LYS A 192 10.57 -21.03 -3.44
CA LYS A 192 9.67 -20.73 -2.29
C LYS A 192 10.33 -19.80 -1.28
N GLU A 193 11.66 -19.88 -1.12
CA GLU A 193 12.42 -19.00 -0.21
C GLU A 193 12.55 -17.55 -0.72
N ASP A 194 12.55 -17.33 -2.04
CA ASP A 194 12.83 -16.03 -2.64
C ASP A 194 11.75 -15.00 -2.27
N LEU A 195 12.20 -13.81 -1.86
CA LEU A 195 11.41 -12.70 -1.35
C LEU A 195 10.41 -13.13 -0.28
N TYR A 196 10.87 -14.00 0.64
CA TYR A 196 10.07 -14.56 1.72
C TYR A 196 8.77 -15.23 1.26
N GLY A 197 8.77 -15.80 0.04
CA GLY A 197 7.63 -16.49 -0.56
C GLY A 197 6.72 -15.60 -1.42
N LEU A 198 6.92 -14.28 -1.43
CA LEU A 198 6.11 -13.37 -2.24
C LEU A 198 6.38 -13.57 -3.73
N LYS A 199 5.33 -13.83 -4.52
CA LYS A 199 5.45 -14.05 -5.98
C LYS A 199 5.07 -12.86 -6.83
N LYS A 200 4.18 -12.02 -6.35
CA LYS A 200 3.71 -10.83 -7.05
C LYS A 200 3.38 -9.74 -6.06
N PHE A 201 3.76 -8.52 -6.41
CA PHE A 201 3.46 -7.34 -5.62
C PHE A 201 3.36 -6.12 -6.51
N LYS A 202 2.70 -5.09 -6.00
CA LYS A 202 2.59 -3.78 -6.64
C LYS A 202 3.54 -2.81 -5.94
N LEU A 203 4.25 -2.02 -6.72
CA LEU A 203 4.93 -0.82 -6.26
C LEU A 203 4.03 0.36 -6.59
N ARG A 204 3.45 0.97 -5.55
CA ARG A 204 2.55 2.10 -5.69
C ARG A 204 3.30 3.42 -5.53
N ALA A 205 3.11 4.30 -6.51
CA ALA A 205 3.77 5.60 -6.54
C ALA A 205 3.12 6.64 -5.61
N GLU A 206 1.86 6.43 -5.22
CA GLU A 206 1.06 7.34 -4.40
C GLU A 206 1.10 8.83 -4.86
N PRO A 207 0.96 9.11 -6.17
CA PRO A 207 1.24 10.46 -6.71
C PRO A 207 0.27 11.54 -6.24
N ASN A 208 -0.89 11.15 -5.71
CA ASN A 208 -1.93 12.05 -5.21
C ASN A 208 -2.06 12.02 -3.68
N ASP A 209 -1.20 11.30 -2.95
CA ASP A 209 -1.14 11.29 -1.48
C ASP A 209 0.19 11.91 -1.02
N PRO A 210 0.22 13.22 -0.70
CA PRO A 210 1.45 13.88 -0.25
C PRO A 210 1.98 13.37 1.09
N THR A 211 1.23 12.51 1.80
CA THR A 211 1.68 11.92 3.08
C THR A 211 2.39 10.59 2.89
N TYR A 212 2.24 9.91 1.75
CA TYR A 212 2.69 8.54 1.52
C TYR A 212 2.12 7.50 2.53
N MET A 213 1.21 7.88 3.43
CA MET A 213 0.82 7.09 4.60
C MET A 213 -0.59 6.55 4.55
N ARG A 214 -1.49 7.11 3.73
CA ARG A 214 -2.93 6.82 3.84
C ARG A 214 -3.24 5.37 3.54
N GLU A 215 -2.76 4.84 2.41
CA GLU A 215 -2.96 3.43 2.06
C GLU A 215 -2.29 2.48 3.07
N LYS A 216 -1.08 2.83 3.57
CA LYS A 216 -0.38 2.04 4.60
C LYS A 216 -1.18 1.96 5.90
N LEU A 217 -1.71 3.10 6.37
CA LEU A 217 -2.48 3.17 7.60
C LEU A 217 -3.81 2.42 7.47
N TYR A 218 -4.48 2.49 6.31
CA TYR A 218 -5.69 1.69 6.03
C TYR A 218 -5.43 0.20 6.24
N TYR A 219 -4.41 -0.36 5.57
CA TYR A 219 -4.11 -1.78 5.67
C TYR A 219 -3.51 -2.18 7.02
N ASP A 220 -2.73 -1.33 7.67
CA ASP A 220 -2.26 -1.59 9.05
C ASP A 220 -3.44 -1.71 10.01
N ILE A 221 -4.47 -0.86 9.90
CA ILE A 221 -5.67 -0.94 10.73
C ILE A 221 -6.39 -2.27 10.50
N LEU A 222 -6.61 -2.67 9.24
CA LEU A 222 -7.26 -3.95 8.92
C LEU A 222 -6.48 -5.15 9.47
N ARG A 223 -5.17 -5.20 9.23
CA ARG A 223 -4.35 -6.37 9.59
C ARG A 223 -3.99 -6.41 11.07
N LYS A 224 -3.43 -5.32 11.59
CA LYS A 224 -2.78 -5.30 12.91
C LYS A 224 -3.75 -5.04 14.05
N SER A 225 -4.82 -4.27 13.80
CA SER A 225 -5.82 -3.96 14.82
C SER A 225 -7.08 -4.82 14.68
N ALA A 226 -7.62 -4.91 13.46
CA ALA A 226 -8.84 -5.65 13.18
C ALA A 226 -8.63 -7.16 12.98
N SER A 227 -7.41 -7.59 12.65
CA SER A 227 -7.09 -8.99 12.37
C SER A 227 -8.01 -9.60 11.32
N VAL A 228 -8.32 -8.83 10.27
CA VAL A 228 -9.06 -9.30 9.09
C VAL A 228 -8.12 -9.42 7.88
N PRO A 229 -8.44 -10.28 6.89
CA PRO A 229 -7.57 -10.49 5.74
C PRO A 229 -7.41 -9.22 4.92
N ALA A 230 -6.16 -8.79 4.75
CA ALA A 230 -5.78 -7.62 3.98
C ALA A 230 -4.34 -7.77 3.47
N ARG A 231 -3.99 -7.05 2.41
CA ARG A 231 -2.60 -7.05 1.91
C ARG A 231 -1.65 -6.44 2.92
N GLY A 232 -0.46 -7.03 3.03
CA GLY A 232 0.66 -6.37 3.66
C GLY A 232 1.20 -5.25 2.79
N THR A 233 1.74 -4.23 3.46
CA THR A 233 2.32 -3.06 2.81
C THR A 233 3.56 -2.58 3.56
N SER A 234 4.54 -2.06 2.82
CA SER A 234 5.75 -1.43 3.38
C SER A 234 6.34 -0.44 2.39
N TRP A 235 6.98 0.61 2.91
CA TRP A 235 7.70 1.53 2.05
C TRP A 235 8.99 0.91 1.55
N VAL A 236 9.33 1.20 0.30
CA VAL A 236 10.56 0.75 -0.35
C VAL A 236 11.13 1.87 -1.21
N ARG A 237 12.46 1.98 -1.20
CA ARG A 237 13.22 2.78 -2.16
C ARG A 237 13.40 1.96 -3.42
N VAL A 238 13.23 2.56 -4.59
CA VAL A 238 13.30 1.84 -5.85
C VAL A 238 14.33 2.48 -6.77
N ILE A 239 15.23 1.64 -7.27
CA ILE A 239 16.23 1.97 -8.27
C ILE A 239 16.02 1.02 -9.44
N MET A 240 15.90 1.57 -10.65
CA MET A 240 15.75 0.79 -11.89
C MET A 240 16.91 1.09 -12.82
N ASP A 241 17.59 0.03 -13.26
CA ASP A 241 18.90 0.09 -13.89
C ASP A 241 19.84 0.94 -13.01
N ASP A 242 20.37 2.04 -13.54
CA ASP A 242 21.22 2.97 -12.81
C ASP A 242 20.49 4.27 -12.45
N LYS A 243 19.17 4.24 -12.30
CA LYS A 243 18.35 5.41 -11.99
C LYS A 243 17.53 5.20 -10.71
N PRO A 244 17.76 5.98 -9.64
CA PRO A 244 16.81 6.07 -8.55
C PRO A 244 15.50 6.65 -9.06
N ILE A 245 14.39 5.99 -8.75
CA ILE A 245 13.05 6.41 -9.18
C ILE A 245 12.11 6.75 -8.01
N GLY A 246 12.60 6.59 -6.77
CA GLY A 246 11.96 7.15 -5.59
C GLY A 246 11.44 6.16 -4.56
N LEU A 247 10.63 6.70 -3.65
CA LEU A 247 9.94 6.01 -2.57
C LEU A 247 8.57 5.49 -3.05
N PHE A 248 8.28 4.23 -2.78
CA PHE A 248 7.04 3.56 -3.18
C PHE A 248 6.43 2.82 -1.99
N LEU A 249 5.11 2.62 -2.03
CA LEU A 249 4.46 1.63 -1.18
C LEU A 249 4.46 0.28 -1.90
N MET A 250 5.26 -0.66 -1.42
CA MET A 250 5.19 -2.06 -1.81
C MET A 250 3.96 -2.69 -1.16
N ALA A 251 3.10 -3.31 -1.96
CA ALA A 251 1.85 -3.91 -1.51
C ALA A 251 1.66 -5.31 -2.09
N ASP A 252 1.22 -6.27 -1.28
CA ASP A 252 0.95 -7.62 -1.78
C ASP A 252 -0.09 -7.61 -2.90
N GLN A 253 0.14 -8.45 -3.90
CA GLN A 253 -0.91 -8.75 -4.88
C GLN A 253 -1.79 -9.87 -4.32
N LEU A 254 -3.08 -9.56 -4.13
CA LEU A 254 -4.09 -10.57 -3.82
C LEU A 254 -4.29 -11.47 -5.06
N ASP A 255 -3.65 -12.63 -5.05
CA ASP A 255 -3.77 -13.68 -6.05
C ASP A 255 -3.84 -15.07 -5.38
N LYS A 256 -3.89 -16.14 -6.17
CA LYS A 256 -3.98 -17.51 -5.64
C LYS A 256 -2.88 -17.86 -4.62
N HIS A 257 -1.67 -17.31 -4.75
CA HIS A 257 -0.58 -17.61 -3.81
C HIS A 257 -0.82 -16.92 -2.47
N TRP A 258 -1.26 -15.66 -2.51
CA TRP A 258 -1.65 -14.94 -1.31
C TRP A 258 -2.86 -15.60 -0.62
N LEU A 259 -3.89 -15.97 -1.38
CA LEU A 259 -5.10 -16.62 -0.85
C LEU A 259 -4.78 -17.93 -0.13
N LYS A 260 -3.97 -18.78 -0.77
CA LYS A 260 -3.49 -20.02 -0.18
C LYS A 260 -2.81 -19.78 1.17
N ALA A 261 -1.89 -18.83 1.22
CA ALA A 261 -1.13 -18.58 2.42
C ALA A 261 -1.97 -17.88 3.52
N ALA A 262 -2.94 -17.04 3.16
CA ALA A 262 -3.85 -16.37 4.09
C ALA A 262 -4.97 -17.26 4.65
N PHE A 263 -5.52 -18.20 3.86
CA PHE A 263 -6.71 -18.98 4.22
C PHE A 263 -6.44 -20.45 4.50
N ASN A 264 -5.40 -21.05 3.93
CA ASN A 264 -5.10 -22.48 4.12
C ASN A 264 -3.89 -22.70 5.03
N GLY A 265 -3.05 -21.69 5.22
CA GLY A 265 -1.82 -21.78 6.01
C GLY A 265 -0.90 -22.90 5.51
N ASP A 266 -0.37 -23.70 6.45
CA ASP A 266 0.46 -24.87 6.15
C ASP A 266 -0.34 -26.13 5.78
N ASN A 267 -1.67 -26.15 6.03
CA ASN A 267 -2.57 -27.27 5.72
C ASN A 267 -3.10 -27.18 4.28
N ASP A 268 -2.18 -27.01 3.34
CA ASP A 268 -2.48 -26.83 1.94
C ASP A 268 -2.81 -28.17 1.24
N ASP A 269 -4.08 -28.36 0.92
CA ASP A 269 -4.57 -29.46 0.08
C ASP A 269 -4.44 -29.16 -1.44
N GLY A 270 -3.86 -28.01 -1.79
CA GLY A 270 -3.73 -27.51 -3.15
C GLY A 270 -4.97 -26.78 -3.67
N ASN A 271 -6.07 -26.73 -2.90
CA ASN A 271 -7.29 -26.06 -3.30
C ASN A 271 -7.23 -24.56 -3.00
N THR A 272 -7.55 -23.73 -3.98
CA THR A 272 -7.69 -22.28 -3.79
C THR A 272 -9.03 -21.88 -4.35
N GLY A 273 -9.87 -21.23 -3.56
CA GLY A 273 -11.14 -20.67 -4.03
C GLY A 273 -11.03 -19.65 -5.18
N VAL A 274 -12.18 -19.09 -5.58
CA VAL A 274 -12.27 -18.12 -6.69
C VAL A 274 -12.24 -16.70 -6.16
N LEU A 275 -11.50 -15.81 -6.82
CA LEU A 275 -11.39 -14.40 -6.43
C LEU A 275 -11.92 -13.51 -7.55
N TYR A 276 -12.94 -12.72 -7.22
CA TYR A 276 -13.53 -11.72 -8.10
C TYR A 276 -13.21 -10.33 -7.59
N MET A 277 -12.88 -9.40 -8.49
CA MET A 277 -12.67 -7.99 -8.17
C MET A 277 -13.83 -7.18 -8.71
N GLY A 278 -14.46 -6.37 -7.86
CA GLY A 278 -15.37 -5.32 -8.30
C GLY A 278 -14.55 -4.17 -8.88
N ASN A 279 -14.87 -3.78 -10.10
CA ASN A 279 -14.15 -2.78 -10.85
C ASN A 279 -15.10 -1.69 -11.36
N TYR A 280 -14.61 -0.45 -11.37
CA TYR A 280 -15.35 0.67 -11.90
C TYR A 280 -15.51 0.57 -13.43
N VAL A 281 -16.72 0.84 -13.91
CA VAL A 281 -17.05 0.85 -15.33
C VAL A 281 -17.35 2.27 -15.80
N LEU A 282 -16.62 2.72 -16.82
CA LEU A 282 -16.97 3.95 -17.54
C LEU A 282 -18.22 3.73 -18.40
N GLN A 283 -19.16 4.67 -18.34
CA GLN A 283 -20.45 4.61 -19.06
C GLN A 283 -20.32 4.53 -20.59
N ASN A 284 -19.16 4.86 -21.16
CA ASN A 284 -18.89 4.80 -22.60
C ASN A 284 -18.22 3.49 -23.05
N SER A 285 -18.38 2.39 -22.29
CA SER A 285 -17.90 1.08 -22.75
C SER A 285 -18.67 0.63 -24.00
N THR A 286 -18.02 -0.06 -24.94
CA THR A 286 -18.67 -0.63 -26.14
C THR A 286 -19.51 -1.88 -25.82
N ALA A 287 -19.70 -2.19 -24.53
CA ALA A 287 -20.47 -3.34 -24.11
C ALA A 287 -21.96 -3.16 -24.43
N LYS A 288 -22.62 -4.29 -24.72
CA LYS A 288 -24.05 -4.31 -25.08
C LYS A 288 -24.95 -3.88 -23.93
N LYS A 289 -24.51 -4.08 -22.69
CA LYS A 289 -25.19 -3.66 -21.47
C LYS A 289 -24.18 -2.99 -20.54
N GLN A 290 -24.63 -1.98 -19.81
CA GLN A 290 -23.82 -1.31 -18.80
C GLN A 290 -24.20 -1.86 -17.42
N TYR A 291 -23.32 -2.69 -16.86
CA TYR A 291 -23.43 -3.16 -15.48
C TYR A 291 -22.47 -2.41 -14.56
N THR A 292 -22.76 -2.46 -13.26
CA THR A 292 -21.90 -1.97 -12.18
C THR A 292 -21.49 -3.14 -11.29
N SER A 293 -20.39 -2.99 -10.56
CA SER A 293 -19.95 -3.98 -9.57
C SER A 293 -20.52 -3.73 -8.17
N ASP A 294 -21.83 -3.53 -8.09
CA ASP A 294 -22.53 -3.23 -6.83
C ASP A 294 -23.01 -4.49 -6.06
N LEU A 295 -22.76 -5.68 -6.60
CA LEU A 295 -23.29 -6.99 -6.19
C LEU A 295 -24.80 -7.17 -6.44
N SER A 296 -25.38 -6.46 -7.40
CA SER A 296 -26.73 -6.74 -7.89
C SER A 296 -26.79 -8.08 -8.64
N TYR A 297 -27.93 -8.77 -8.54
CA TYR A 297 -28.20 -9.97 -9.31
C TYR A 297 -28.51 -9.62 -10.77
N LEU A 298 -27.67 -10.11 -11.70
CA LEU A 298 -27.76 -9.83 -13.14
C LEU A 298 -28.43 -10.96 -13.94
N GLY A 299 -28.98 -11.97 -13.24
CA GLY A 299 -29.44 -13.23 -13.83
C GLY A 299 -28.44 -14.37 -13.66
N ASP A 300 -28.87 -15.59 -14.03
CA ASP A 300 -28.06 -16.81 -13.89
C ASP A 300 -26.93 -16.90 -14.96
N GLU A 301 -26.93 -16.00 -15.95
CA GLU A 301 -25.95 -16.04 -17.03
C GLU A 301 -24.57 -15.50 -16.59
N SER A 302 -23.62 -16.40 -16.34
CA SER A 302 -22.30 -16.06 -15.78
C SER A 302 -21.55 -14.97 -16.57
N ARG A 303 -21.63 -14.98 -17.91
CA ARG A 303 -20.95 -13.98 -18.74
C ARG A 303 -21.38 -12.53 -18.44
N SER A 304 -22.61 -12.31 -17.94
CA SER A 304 -23.12 -10.98 -17.63
C SER A 304 -22.28 -10.24 -16.60
N TYR A 305 -21.68 -10.97 -15.65
CA TYR A 305 -20.84 -10.38 -14.61
C TYR A 305 -19.46 -9.95 -15.14
N GLY A 306 -19.00 -10.55 -16.24
CA GLY A 306 -17.76 -10.14 -16.92
C GLY A 306 -17.98 -9.15 -18.07
N GLU A 307 -19.23 -8.84 -18.43
CA GLU A 307 -19.49 -7.76 -19.38
C GLU A 307 -18.93 -6.45 -18.85
N ASN A 308 -18.57 -5.54 -19.76
CA ASN A 308 -18.01 -4.21 -19.50
C ASN A 308 -16.88 -4.10 -18.47
N ASP A 309 -16.22 -5.22 -18.12
CA ASP A 309 -15.23 -5.32 -17.04
C ASP A 309 -15.78 -4.88 -15.67
N ALA A 310 -17.08 -5.01 -15.41
CA ALA A 310 -17.65 -4.74 -14.08
C ALA A 310 -17.01 -5.62 -13.01
N TYR A 311 -16.90 -6.93 -13.27
CA TYR A 311 -16.14 -7.83 -12.43
C TYR A 311 -14.98 -8.45 -13.19
N LEU A 312 -13.82 -8.54 -12.54
CA LEU A 312 -12.65 -9.22 -13.08
C LEU A 312 -12.36 -10.49 -12.28
N LEU A 313 -12.06 -11.58 -12.99
CA LEU A 313 -11.62 -12.84 -12.39
C LEU A 313 -10.11 -12.80 -12.12
N LYS A 314 -9.71 -12.90 -10.85
CA LYS A 314 -8.34 -12.64 -10.38
C LYS A 314 -7.62 -13.87 -9.86
N ALA A 315 -8.38 -14.85 -9.37
CA ALA A 315 -7.92 -16.20 -9.12
C ALA A 315 -9.02 -17.18 -9.51
N LYS A 316 -8.63 -18.33 -10.07
CA LYS A 316 -9.54 -19.41 -10.44
C LYS A 316 -9.42 -20.53 -9.41
N SER A 317 -10.47 -21.31 -9.25
CA SER A 317 -10.38 -22.53 -8.47
C SER A 317 -9.44 -23.55 -9.13
N SER A 318 -8.79 -24.38 -8.30
CA SER A 318 -8.14 -25.60 -8.78
C SER A 318 -9.16 -26.64 -9.27
N ASP A 319 -10.42 -26.54 -8.83
CA ASP A 319 -11.50 -27.37 -9.34
C ASP A 319 -11.86 -26.98 -10.77
N LYS A 320 -11.91 -27.99 -11.66
CA LYS A 320 -12.01 -27.76 -13.12
C LYS A 320 -13.32 -27.09 -13.54
N GLU A 321 -14.35 -27.16 -12.72
CA GLU A 321 -15.72 -26.68 -12.99
C GLU A 321 -15.93 -25.20 -12.63
N ASN A 322 -15.08 -24.61 -11.80
CA ASN A 322 -15.30 -23.27 -11.24
C ASN A 322 -14.28 -22.24 -11.74
N LYS A 323 -14.43 -21.84 -13.02
CA LYS A 323 -13.47 -21.00 -13.77
C LYS A 323 -14.05 -19.71 -14.35
N ASP A 324 -15.31 -19.42 -14.07
CA ASP A 324 -16.05 -18.26 -14.59
C ASP A 324 -16.78 -17.52 -13.45
N PHE A 325 -17.81 -16.76 -13.79
CA PHE A 325 -18.58 -15.97 -12.83
C PHE A 325 -19.84 -16.67 -12.29
N SER A 326 -20.03 -17.97 -12.54
CA SER A 326 -21.25 -18.69 -12.11
C SER A 326 -21.46 -18.66 -10.60
N ARG A 327 -20.36 -18.72 -9.82
CA ARG A 327 -20.43 -18.60 -8.36
C ARG A 327 -20.78 -17.20 -7.90
N LEU A 328 -20.26 -16.19 -8.59
CA LEU A 328 -20.64 -14.81 -8.31
C LEU A 328 -22.12 -14.59 -8.61
N ALA A 329 -22.65 -15.17 -9.69
CA ALA A 329 -24.08 -15.14 -10.00
C ALA A 329 -24.93 -15.78 -8.90
N GLU A 330 -24.51 -16.95 -8.39
CA GLU A 330 -25.17 -17.61 -7.27
C GLU A 330 -25.12 -16.74 -5.99
N PHE A 331 -23.99 -16.10 -5.70
CA PHE A 331 -23.87 -15.24 -4.52
C PHE A 331 -24.75 -13.99 -4.60
N THR A 332 -24.77 -13.30 -5.74
CA THR A 332 -25.65 -12.13 -5.92
C THR A 332 -27.12 -12.52 -5.92
N LYS A 333 -27.47 -13.73 -6.39
CA LYS A 333 -28.81 -14.31 -6.25
C LYS A 333 -29.18 -14.54 -4.78
N GLN A 334 -28.30 -15.18 -4.01
CA GLN A 334 -28.48 -15.37 -2.56
C GLN A 334 -28.64 -14.02 -1.83
N ILE A 335 -27.92 -12.98 -2.22
CA ILE A 335 -28.11 -11.62 -1.69
C ILE A 335 -29.50 -11.09 -2.04
N ALA A 336 -29.93 -11.20 -3.30
CA ALA A 336 -31.23 -10.72 -3.76
C ALA A 336 -32.41 -11.44 -3.09
N GLU A 337 -32.26 -12.73 -2.81
CA GLU A 337 -33.28 -13.60 -2.20
C GLU A 337 -33.16 -13.69 -0.66
N SER A 338 -32.25 -12.94 -0.05
CA SER A 338 -31.92 -13.04 1.37
C SER A 338 -32.98 -12.54 2.36
N LYS A 339 -34.13 -12.07 1.87
CA LYS A 339 -35.18 -11.50 2.73
C LYS A 339 -35.65 -12.56 3.74
N GLY A 340 -35.46 -12.27 5.03
CA GLY A 340 -35.84 -13.16 6.12
C GLY A 340 -34.79 -14.20 6.52
N LEU A 341 -33.59 -14.18 5.91
CA LEU A 341 -32.47 -15.01 6.39
C LEU A 341 -32.07 -14.61 7.81
N SER A 342 -31.91 -15.62 8.67
CA SER A 342 -31.38 -15.42 10.02
C SER A 342 -29.89 -15.05 10.00
N ALA A 343 -29.40 -14.44 11.08
CA ALA A 343 -27.98 -14.19 11.26
C ALA A 343 -27.12 -15.47 11.11
N LYS A 344 -27.62 -16.62 11.60
CA LYS A 344 -26.93 -17.91 11.46
C LYS A 344 -26.83 -18.35 10.00
N ALA A 345 -27.90 -18.21 9.23
CA ALA A 345 -27.90 -18.56 7.81
C ALA A 345 -26.90 -17.71 7.01
N TRP A 346 -26.87 -16.40 7.27
CA TRP A 346 -25.87 -15.50 6.68
C TRP A 346 -24.43 -15.88 7.02
N LYS A 347 -24.17 -16.24 8.29
CA LYS A 347 -22.85 -16.71 8.70
C LYS A 347 -22.46 -18.07 8.09
N ASN A 348 -23.37 -18.81 7.46
CA ASN A 348 -23.01 -19.97 6.65
C ASN A 348 -22.60 -19.57 5.22
N ILE A 349 -23.16 -18.48 4.69
CA ILE A 349 -22.88 -17.97 3.34
C ILE A 349 -21.55 -17.20 3.31
N MET A 350 -21.31 -16.33 4.29
CA MET A 350 -20.15 -15.43 4.26
C MET A 350 -19.57 -15.16 5.64
N ASP A 351 -18.35 -14.63 5.69
CA ASP A 351 -17.81 -14.03 6.90
C ASP A 351 -18.40 -12.62 7.09
N VAL A 352 -19.54 -12.57 7.80
CA VAL A 352 -20.25 -11.33 8.08
C VAL A 352 -19.44 -10.40 8.98
N ASP A 353 -18.66 -10.95 9.93
CA ASP A 353 -17.92 -10.14 10.88
C ASP A 353 -16.76 -9.40 10.16
N VAL A 354 -16.05 -10.10 9.26
CA VAL A 354 -15.05 -9.48 8.37
C VAL A 354 -15.68 -8.41 7.48
N PHE A 355 -16.84 -8.67 6.90
CA PHE A 355 -17.54 -7.70 6.06
C PHE A 355 -17.92 -6.44 6.84
N LEU A 356 -18.57 -6.57 8.00
CA LEU A 356 -18.98 -5.43 8.82
C LEU A 356 -17.79 -4.57 9.26
N ILE A 357 -16.66 -5.20 9.60
CA ILE A 357 -15.42 -4.49 9.97
C ILE A 357 -14.86 -3.69 8.79
N ASN A 358 -14.80 -4.29 7.60
CA ASN A 358 -14.33 -3.59 6.41
C ASN A 358 -15.24 -2.42 6.05
N MET A 359 -16.56 -2.59 6.12
CA MET A 359 -17.52 -1.51 5.86
C MET A 359 -17.41 -0.38 6.89
N ALA A 360 -17.18 -0.72 8.17
CA ALA A 360 -17.00 0.28 9.21
C ALA A 360 -15.70 1.06 8.97
N ILE A 361 -14.61 0.38 8.65
CA ILE A 361 -13.32 1.03 8.34
C ILE A 361 -13.43 1.89 7.08
N GLU A 362 -14.10 1.42 6.02
CA GLU A 362 -14.37 2.20 4.81
C GLU A 362 -15.14 3.50 5.13
N PHE A 363 -16.14 3.41 6.01
CA PHE A 363 -16.89 4.56 6.52
C PHE A 363 -16.02 5.53 7.33
N LEU A 364 -15.26 5.02 8.32
CA LEU A 364 -14.38 5.84 9.16
C LEU A 364 -13.29 6.52 8.34
N GLN A 365 -12.80 5.88 7.28
CA GLN A 365 -11.74 6.42 6.44
C GLN A 365 -12.25 7.23 5.26
N GLY A 366 -13.57 7.30 5.06
CA GLY A 366 -14.18 8.10 4.01
C GLY A 366 -13.73 7.69 2.62
N HIS A 367 -13.68 6.38 2.34
CA HIS A 367 -13.20 5.87 1.05
C HIS A 367 -14.12 6.32 -0.07
N MET A 368 -13.67 7.31 -0.83
CA MET A 368 -14.47 7.95 -1.84
C MET A 368 -14.71 7.02 -3.03
N ASP A 369 -13.68 6.29 -3.46
CA ASP A 369 -13.75 5.32 -4.57
C ASP A 369 -14.01 3.88 -4.09
N GLY A 370 -14.57 3.71 -2.88
CA GLY A 370 -14.87 2.41 -2.28
C GLY A 370 -16.19 1.81 -2.73
N TYR A 371 -16.56 0.66 -2.16
CA TYR A 371 -17.80 -0.04 -2.48
C TYR A 371 -19.05 0.78 -2.12
N GLN A 372 -19.07 1.39 -0.93
CA GLN A 372 -20.23 2.14 -0.44
C GLN A 372 -20.49 3.39 -1.27
N ASN A 373 -19.45 4.04 -1.78
CA ASN A 373 -19.56 5.26 -2.59
C ASN A 373 -19.59 5.02 -4.10
N ASN A 374 -18.63 4.28 -4.66
CA ASN A 374 -18.45 4.12 -6.10
C ASN A 374 -18.50 2.67 -6.60
N GLN A 375 -18.89 1.72 -5.74
CA GLN A 375 -19.05 0.30 -6.09
C GLN A 375 -17.74 -0.32 -6.64
N ASN A 376 -16.60 0.20 -6.22
CA ASN A 376 -15.28 -0.15 -6.78
C ASN A 376 -14.33 -0.63 -5.67
N ASN A 377 -13.13 -1.07 -6.07
CA ASN A 377 -11.99 -1.24 -5.18
C ASN A 377 -12.18 -2.27 -4.05
N TYR A 378 -12.78 -3.41 -4.42
CA TYR A 378 -12.88 -4.56 -3.52
C TYR A 378 -12.69 -5.88 -4.27
N TYR A 379 -12.46 -6.94 -3.51
CA TYR A 379 -12.62 -8.31 -3.95
C TYR A 379 -13.62 -9.05 -3.07
N VAL A 380 -14.25 -10.06 -3.66
CA VAL A 380 -14.96 -11.12 -2.96
C VAL A 380 -14.31 -12.46 -3.28
N TYR A 381 -13.95 -13.18 -2.23
CA TYR A 381 -13.29 -14.48 -2.31
C TYR A 381 -14.27 -15.58 -1.93
N ASP A 382 -14.50 -16.53 -2.83
CA ASP A 382 -15.32 -17.72 -2.59
C ASP A 382 -14.42 -18.90 -2.23
N ASN A 383 -14.39 -19.26 -0.95
CA ASN A 383 -13.77 -20.50 -0.49
C ASN A 383 -14.82 -21.60 -0.34
N ASN A 384 -15.15 -22.27 -1.45
CA ASN A 384 -16.07 -23.42 -1.47
C ASN A 384 -17.44 -23.13 -0.84
N GLY A 385 -18.01 -21.95 -1.09
CA GLY A 385 -19.32 -21.52 -0.60
C GLY A 385 -19.26 -20.54 0.55
N LYS A 386 -18.08 -20.34 1.14
CA LYS A 386 -17.87 -19.36 2.19
C LYS A 386 -17.21 -18.11 1.63
N TRP A 387 -18.00 -17.04 1.50
CA TRP A 387 -17.55 -15.77 0.92
C TRP A 387 -16.82 -14.90 1.95
N THR A 388 -15.71 -14.26 1.53
CA THR A 388 -14.94 -13.31 2.35
C THR A 388 -14.70 -12.02 1.57
N TRP A 389 -14.88 -10.88 2.24
CA TRP A 389 -14.58 -9.55 1.70
C TRP A 389 -13.09 -9.21 1.82
N LEU A 390 -12.51 -8.60 0.79
CA LEU A 390 -11.14 -8.10 0.80
C LEU A 390 -11.07 -6.71 0.17
N SER A 391 -10.49 -5.74 0.85
CA SER A 391 -10.40 -4.38 0.32
C SER A 391 -9.21 -4.20 -0.65
N ASN A 392 -9.34 -3.27 -1.60
CA ASN A 392 -8.36 -2.96 -2.65
C ASN A 392 -8.21 -1.45 -2.84
N ASP A 393 -7.08 -0.97 -3.37
CA ASP A 393 -6.89 0.42 -3.84
C ASP A 393 -7.35 1.54 -2.86
N MET A 394 -6.45 1.98 -1.98
CA MET A 394 -6.77 2.94 -0.90
C MET A 394 -6.13 4.31 -1.13
N ASP A 395 -6.18 4.78 -2.37
CA ASP A 395 -5.63 6.07 -2.78
C ASP A 395 -6.55 7.24 -2.36
N TYR A 396 -7.88 7.06 -2.42
CA TYR A 396 -8.85 8.10 -2.03
C TYR A 396 -9.50 7.88 -0.66
N VAL A 397 -8.69 7.92 0.39
CA VAL A 397 -9.11 7.77 1.79
C VAL A 397 -8.55 8.88 2.67
N MET A 398 -9.10 9.04 3.87
CA MET A 398 -8.56 9.84 4.97
C MET A 398 -8.15 11.26 4.59
N GLY A 399 -9.08 12.00 4.01
CA GLY A 399 -8.79 13.36 3.60
C GLY A 399 -8.23 13.45 2.19
N ASN A 400 -8.00 12.36 1.45
CA ASN A 400 -7.59 12.41 0.05
C ASN A 400 -8.72 12.03 -0.90
N SER A 401 -9.11 12.92 -1.81
CA SER A 401 -10.20 12.70 -2.78
C SER A 401 -9.99 13.51 -4.05
N ILE A 402 -10.85 13.29 -5.05
CA ILE A 402 -11.03 14.17 -6.22
C ILE A 402 -12.20 15.17 -6.03
N GLY A 403 -12.98 15.03 -4.96
CA GLY A 403 -14.14 15.88 -4.67
C GLY A 403 -14.15 16.46 -3.27
N ASN A 404 -15.02 17.44 -3.07
CA ASN A 404 -15.31 18.04 -1.78
C ASN A 404 -15.78 16.95 -0.80
N GLN A 405 -15.07 16.87 0.32
CA GLN A 405 -15.23 15.76 1.27
C GLN A 405 -16.22 16.05 2.39
N THR A 406 -16.93 17.18 2.36
CA THR A 406 -17.88 17.57 3.42
C THR A 406 -18.92 16.48 3.70
N LYS A 407 -19.38 15.76 2.67
CA LYS A 407 -20.31 14.62 2.84
C LYS A 407 -19.62 13.36 3.38
N LEU A 408 -18.35 13.14 3.07
CA LEU A 408 -17.59 12.00 3.57
C LEU A 408 -17.27 12.14 5.07
N TRP A 409 -17.37 13.35 5.62
CA TRP A 409 -17.22 13.64 7.05
C TRP A 409 -18.39 13.25 7.93
N THR A 410 -19.55 12.91 7.36
CA THR A 410 -20.73 12.59 8.16
C THR A 410 -20.40 11.58 9.27
N GLY A 411 -20.89 11.88 10.48
CA GLY A 411 -20.81 10.96 11.61
C GLY A 411 -21.88 9.88 11.57
N ASP A 412 -22.93 10.11 10.78
CA ASP A 412 -24.04 9.20 10.58
C ASP A 412 -23.70 8.27 9.42
N TYR A 413 -23.42 7.01 9.73
CA TYR A 413 -23.08 6.03 8.71
C TYR A 413 -24.19 5.87 7.68
N THR A 414 -25.47 6.09 8.03
CA THR A 414 -26.61 5.92 7.11
C THR A 414 -26.61 6.95 5.97
N GLN A 415 -25.87 8.04 6.14
CA GLN A 415 -25.65 9.09 5.14
C GLN A 415 -24.33 8.92 4.37
N PHE A 416 -23.58 7.85 4.64
CA PHE A 416 -22.31 7.61 3.97
C PHE A 416 -22.51 6.94 2.61
N GLY A 417 -22.26 7.70 1.54
CA GLY A 417 -22.39 7.24 0.17
C GLY A 417 -23.81 6.78 -0.15
N ASP A 418 -23.94 5.80 -1.05
CA ASP A 418 -25.23 5.12 -1.26
C ASP A 418 -25.27 3.75 -0.60
N MET A 419 -24.77 3.60 0.62
CA MET A 419 -24.75 2.30 1.30
C MET A 419 -26.14 1.62 1.31
N SER A 420 -27.22 2.41 1.39
CA SER A 420 -28.62 1.94 1.37
C SER A 420 -29.06 1.38 0.02
N LYS A 421 -28.36 1.75 -1.06
CA LYS A 421 -28.54 1.24 -2.42
C LYS A 421 -27.64 0.04 -2.72
N ARG A 422 -26.67 -0.31 -1.86
CA ARG A 422 -25.78 -1.46 -2.08
C ARG A 422 -26.47 -2.77 -1.67
N PRO A 423 -26.73 -3.70 -2.61
CA PRO A 423 -27.40 -4.97 -2.34
C PRO A 423 -26.90 -5.71 -1.10
N LEU A 424 -25.60 -5.97 -1.00
CA LEU A 424 -25.03 -6.73 0.12
C LEU A 424 -25.16 -5.98 1.45
N MET A 425 -24.84 -4.68 1.47
CA MET A 425 -24.93 -3.89 2.70
C MET A 425 -26.37 -3.78 3.20
N LYS A 426 -27.32 -3.52 2.28
CA LYS A 426 -28.76 -3.49 2.58
C LYS A 426 -29.25 -4.82 3.14
N ALA A 427 -28.84 -5.92 2.52
CA ALA A 427 -29.25 -7.27 2.91
C ALA A 427 -28.72 -7.66 4.30
N ILE A 428 -27.44 -7.38 4.58
CA ILE A 428 -26.83 -7.63 5.89
C ILE A 428 -27.46 -6.74 6.97
N LEU A 429 -27.61 -5.43 6.73
CA LEU A 429 -28.18 -4.53 7.72
C LEU A 429 -29.70 -4.68 7.91
N ALA A 430 -30.39 -5.46 7.07
CA ALA A 430 -31.79 -5.83 7.31
C ALA A 430 -31.95 -6.76 8.52
N VAL A 431 -30.88 -7.47 8.90
CA VAL A 431 -30.83 -8.34 10.08
C VAL A 431 -30.51 -7.48 11.31
N PRO A 432 -31.43 -7.35 12.31
CA PRO A 432 -31.24 -6.46 13.45
C PRO A 432 -29.95 -6.73 14.25
N GLU A 433 -29.56 -8.00 14.39
CA GLU A 433 -28.35 -8.40 15.10
C GLU A 433 -27.09 -7.88 14.41
N PHE A 434 -27.06 -7.86 13.08
CA PHE A 434 -25.93 -7.35 12.31
C PHE A 434 -25.88 -5.83 12.30
N ARG A 435 -27.03 -5.15 12.29
CA ARG A 435 -27.07 -3.69 12.48
C ARG A 435 -26.49 -3.28 13.83
N ALA A 436 -26.93 -3.94 14.90
CA ALA A 436 -26.39 -3.71 16.24
C ALA A 436 -24.89 -4.06 16.32
N ALA A 437 -24.43 -5.10 15.63
CA ALA A 437 -23.01 -5.44 15.56
C ALA A 437 -22.19 -4.38 14.80
N TYR A 438 -22.74 -3.81 13.73
CA TYR A 438 -22.12 -2.76 12.94
C TYR A 438 -21.93 -1.46 13.73
N GLU A 439 -22.98 -1.00 14.41
CA GLU A 439 -22.92 0.18 15.28
C GLU A 439 -21.91 -0.01 16.43
N LYS A 440 -21.91 -1.19 17.06
CA LYS A 440 -20.90 -1.55 18.08
C LYS A 440 -19.49 -1.59 17.51
N CYS A 441 -19.32 -2.04 16.27
CA CYS A 441 -18.04 -2.05 15.58
C CYS A 441 -17.53 -0.63 15.38
N ILE A 442 -18.35 0.27 14.83
CA ILE A 442 -18.02 1.70 14.64
C ILE A 442 -17.64 2.35 15.98
N ALA A 443 -18.47 2.17 17.01
CA ALA A 443 -18.21 2.74 18.33
C ALA A 443 -16.90 2.22 18.94
N ARG A 444 -16.60 0.93 18.79
CA ARG A 444 -15.34 0.33 19.23
C ARG A 444 -14.15 0.92 18.49
N LEU A 445 -14.22 1.04 17.17
CA LEU A 445 -13.15 1.62 16.35
C LEU A 445 -12.84 3.04 16.81
N VAL A 446 -13.83 3.92 16.89
CA VAL A 446 -13.59 5.34 17.24
C VAL A 446 -13.05 5.49 18.66
N ASN A 447 -13.56 4.74 19.63
CA ASN A 447 -13.13 4.85 21.03
C ASN A 447 -11.75 4.25 21.31
N LYS A 448 -11.37 3.21 20.57
CA LYS A 448 -10.18 2.41 20.92
C LYS A 448 -9.07 2.46 19.88
N LEU A 449 -9.33 2.96 18.68
CA LEU A 449 -8.36 2.96 17.59
C LEU A 449 -8.34 4.25 16.80
N TYR A 450 -9.47 4.67 16.22
CA TYR A 450 -9.54 5.75 15.24
C TYR A 450 -9.75 7.11 15.92
N ASN A 451 -8.73 7.57 16.64
CA ASN A 451 -8.64 8.89 17.26
C ASN A 451 -7.16 9.29 17.37
N LEU A 452 -6.88 10.57 17.61
CA LEU A 452 -5.49 11.06 17.63
C LEU A 452 -4.69 10.62 18.85
N ASP A 453 -5.31 10.29 19.98
CA ASP A 453 -4.57 9.76 21.14
C ASP A 453 -3.94 8.40 20.83
N VAL A 454 -4.56 7.62 19.93
CA VAL A 454 -4.08 6.29 19.52
C VAL A 454 -3.31 6.34 18.20
N LEU A 455 -3.84 6.98 17.15
CA LEU A 455 -3.17 7.02 15.83
C LEU A 455 -2.10 8.09 15.73
N GLY A 456 -2.21 9.20 16.48
CA GLY A 456 -1.29 10.33 16.44
C GLY A 456 0.17 9.91 16.62
N PRO A 457 0.53 9.20 17.72
CA PRO A 457 1.91 8.77 17.95
C PRO A 457 2.48 7.90 16.84
N ARG A 458 1.66 7.04 16.22
CA ARG A 458 2.09 6.21 15.09
C ARG A 458 2.30 7.04 13.83
N ILE A 459 1.44 8.02 13.57
CA ILE A 459 1.58 8.96 12.45
C ILE A 459 2.85 9.79 12.62
N ASP A 460 3.13 10.29 13.82
CA ASP A 460 4.36 11.03 14.13
C ASP A 460 5.62 10.20 13.92
N ALA A 461 5.62 8.95 14.37
CA ALA A 461 6.73 8.03 14.15
C ALA A 461 6.95 7.73 12.66
N HIS A 462 5.87 7.55 11.88
CA HIS A 462 5.97 7.40 10.42
C HIS A 462 6.46 8.67 9.74
N GLN A 463 6.03 9.85 10.19
CA GLN A 463 6.49 11.14 9.68
C GLN A 463 8.00 11.29 9.88
N ALA A 464 8.49 11.03 11.09
CA ALA A 464 9.91 11.04 11.38
C ALA A 464 10.68 10.02 10.53
N MET A 465 10.11 8.82 10.34
CA MET A 465 10.73 7.78 9.52
C MET A 465 10.82 8.15 8.03
N LEU A 466 9.80 8.79 7.46
CA LEU A 466 9.72 9.04 6.02
C LEU A 466 10.37 10.36 5.59
N SER A 467 10.64 11.29 6.51
CA SER A 467 11.04 12.68 6.19
C SER A 467 12.23 12.76 5.21
N GLU A 468 13.33 12.05 5.49
CA GLU A 468 14.52 12.05 4.63
C GLU A 468 14.24 11.38 3.28
N ASP A 469 13.42 10.33 3.26
CA ASP A 469 13.09 9.57 2.06
C ASP A 469 12.10 10.30 1.14
N VAL A 470 11.19 11.10 1.71
CA VAL A 470 10.28 11.97 0.94
C VAL A 470 11.05 13.15 0.36
N ALA A 471 11.98 13.74 1.13
CA ALA A 471 12.86 14.79 0.61
C ALA A 471 13.72 14.26 -0.56
N TRP A 472 14.30 13.07 -0.40
CA TRP A 472 15.02 12.38 -1.47
C TRP A 472 14.11 12.14 -2.68
N ASP A 473 12.91 11.58 -2.50
CA ASP A 473 11.96 11.31 -3.58
C ASP A 473 11.62 12.56 -4.40
N HIS A 474 11.35 13.67 -3.70
CA HIS A 474 11.01 14.94 -4.33
C HIS A 474 12.18 15.56 -5.11
N SER A 475 13.43 15.26 -4.74
CA SER A 475 14.63 15.74 -5.45
C SER A 475 14.90 15.01 -6.77
N LEU A 476 14.28 13.84 -6.98
CA LEU A 476 14.57 12.99 -8.13
C LEU A 476 13.92 13.53 -9.42
N PRO A 477 14.61 13.37 -10.56
CA PRO A 477 14.00 13.65 -11.86
C PRO A 477 12.83 12.71 -12.11
N LYS A 478 11.76 13.21 -12.73
CA LYS A 478 10.61 12.39 -13.12
C LYS A 478 10.97 11.50 -14.31
N MET A 479 10.40 10.29 -14.33
CA MET A 479 10.71 9.28 -15.37
C MET A 479 10.08 9.61 -16.73
N ILE A 480 8.98 10.37 -16.70
CA ILE A 480 8.40 11.04 -17.85
C ILE A 480 8.18 12.50 -17.47
N ASN A 481 8.25 13.42 -18.43
CA ASN A 481 7.57 14.70 -18.28
C ASN A 481 6.09 14.38 -18.10
N GLU A 482 5.40 15.04 -17.16
CA GLU A 482 3.95 14.90 -17.05
C GLU A 482 3.35 15.14 -18.43
N VAL A 483 2.99 14.04 -19.10
CA VAL A 483 1.98 14.13 -20.14
C VAL A 483 0.76 14.37 -19.30
N SER A 484 0.30 15.63 -19.25
CA SER A 484 -1.05 16.00 -18.84
C SER A 484 -1.93 14.83 -19.26
N ASN A 485 -2.41 14.05 -18.28
CA ASN A 485 -2.91 12.71 -18.53
C ASN A 485 -3.73 12.76 -19.83
N PRO A 486 -3.35 12.11 -20.94
CA PRO A 486 -3.88 12.47 -22.26
C PRO A 486 -5.39 12.24 -22.37
N GLY A 487 -5.99 11.55 -21.39
CA GLY A 487 -7.44 11.47 -21.18
C GLY A 487 -8.08 12.55 -20.29
N LEU A 488 -7.30 13.41 -19.65
CA LEU A 488 -7.65 14.46 -18.67
C LEU A 488 -6.91 15.80 -18.93
N GLU A 489 -6.48 16.07 -20.15
CA GLU A 489 -5.93 17.38 -20.49
C GLU A 489 -7.03 18.45 -20.43
N GLY A 490 -6.94 19.35 -19.46
CA GLY A 490 -7.87 20.45 -19.24
C GLY A 490 -8.94 20.12 -18.18
N ILE A 491 -9.31 21.14 -17.41
CA ILE A 491 -10.40 21.10 -16.42
C ILE A 491 -11.67 20.48 -17.03
N GLU A 492 -11.97 20.77 -18.30
CA GLU A 492 -13.13 20.23 -19.02
C GLU A 492 -13.10 18.70 -19.19
N LYS A 493 -11.93 18.09 -19.47
CA LYS A 493 -11.82 16.62 -19.59
C LYS A 493 -11.82 15.94 -18.24
N ILE A 494 -11.29 16.58 -17.19
CA ILE A 494 -11.46 16.10 -15.82
C ILE A 494 -12.92 16.20 -15.42
N GLN A 495 -13.60 17.31 -15.73
CA GLN A 495 -15.03 17.46 -15.50
C GLN A 495 -15.85 16.41 -16.28
N ASP A 496 -15.49 16.10 -17.53
CA ASP A 496 -16.14 15.05 -18.32
C ASP A 496 -15.87 13.64 -17.76
N TYR A 497 -14.62 13.30 -17.45
CA TYR A 497 -14.27 12.03 -16.80
C TYR A 497 -14.99 11.86 -15.46
N VAL A 498 -15.06 12.93 -14.67
CA VAL A 498 -15.64 12.90 -13.33
C VAL A 498 -17.17 13.00 -13.35
N SER A 499 -17.78 13.74 -14.27
CA SER A 499 -19.22 13.64 -14.53
C SER A 499 -19.62 12.27 -15.09
N LYS A 500 -18.69 11.52 -15.70
CA LYS A 500 -18.87 10.10 -16.00
C LYS A 500 -18.67 9.17 -14.82
N LEU A 501 -18.10 9.63 -13.68
CA LEU A 501 -18.13 8.97 -12.36
C LEU A 501 -19.54 9.05 -11.70
N THR A 502 -20.57 9.40 -12.47
CA THR A 502 -21.94 9.66 -12.00
C THR A 502 -22.54 8.44 -11.30
N LYS A 503 -22.44 8.53 -9.97
CA LYS A 503 -23.28 7.96 -8.89
C LYS A 503 -22.71 8.34 -7.51
N MET A 504 -21.50 8.90 -7.45
CA MET A 504 -20.92 9.40 -6.21
C MET A 504 -21.73 10.58 -5.66
N ASP A 505 -22.02 10.57 -4.36
CA ASP A 505 -22.75 11.66 -3.69
C ASP A 505 -21.84 12.88 -3.42
N ALA A 506 -20.52 12.75 -3.58
CA ALA A 506 -19.56 13.82 -3.36
C ALA A 506 -19.62 14.89 -4.47
N GLU A 507 -19.71 16.16 -4.07
CA GLU A 507 -19.57 17.30 -4.98
C GLU A 507 -18.13 17.35 -5.47
N ILE A 508 -17.88 17.13 -6.77
CA ILE A 508 -16.53 17.10 -7.29
C ILE A 508 -15.99 18.52 -7.46
N ASP A 509 -14.78 18.76 -6.95
CA ASP A 509 -14.05 20.01 -7.12
C ASP A 509 -12.83 19.77 -8.02
N VAL A 510 -13.09 19.71 -9.32
CA VAL A 510 -12.09 19.41 -10.35
C VAL A 510 -10.97 20.44 -10.38
N LYS A 511 -11.31 21.71 -10.14
CA LYS A 511 -10.36 22.81 -10.16
C LYS A 511 -9.37 22.68 -9.01
N ASP A 512 -9.87 22.50 -7.78
CA ASP A 512 -9.06 22.27 -6.58
C ASP A 512 -8.17 21.02 -6.72
N TYR A 513 -8.75 19.92 -7.23
CA TYR A 513 -7.99 18.68 -7.49
C TYR A 513 -6.89 18.87 -8.55
N HIS A 514 -7.15 19.62 -9.62
CA HIS A 514 -6.15 19.88 -10.64
C HIS A 514 -5.03 20.79 -10.11
N GLU A 515 -5.38 21.88 -9.43
CA GLU A 515 -4.42 22.84 -8.88
C GLU A 515 -3.44 22.18 -7.91
N ARG A 516 -3.92 21.36 -6.96
CA ARG A 516 -3.02 20.71 -5.98
C ARG A 516 -2.03 19.73 -6.60
N LEU A 517 -2.36 19.11 -7.75
CA LEU A 517 -1.51 18.11 -8.39
C LEU A 517 -0.39 18.74 -9.20
N HIS A 518 -0.68 19.86 -9.88
CA HIS A 518 0.26 20.53 -10.79
C HIS A 518 0.93 21.76 -10.19
N SER A 519 0.51 22.20 -9.01
CA SER A 519 1.15 23.27 -8.24
C SER A 519 1.17 22.89 -6.76
N PRO A 520 1.89 21.82 -6.38
CA PRO A 520 1.82 21.26 -5.04
C PRO A 520 2.49 22.21 -4.03
N ASN A 521 1.72 23.15 -3.51
CA ASN A 521 2.09 24.02 -2.40
C ASN A 521 1.95 23.32 -1.03
N VAL A 522 1.45 22.08 -1.02
CA VAL A 522 1.28 21.30 0.20
C VAL A 522 2.54 20.52 0.49
N THR A 523 3.27 20.96 1.51
CA THR A 523 4.43 20.23 2.03
C THR A 523 4.03 18.92 2.71
N PHE A 524 4.97 17.98 2.85
CA PHE A 524 4.80 16.74 3.62
C PHE A 524 4.26 17.00 5.03
N GLU A 525 4.83 18.01 5.71
CA GLU A 525 4.40 18.47 7.04
C GLU A 525 2.93 18.93 7.05
N GLN A 526 2.58 19.83 6.12
CA GLN A 526 1.21 20.37 6.02
C GLN A 526 0.18 19.28 5.69
N ALA A 527 0.53 18.32 4.82
CA ALA A 527 -0.36 17.22 4.45
C ALA A 527 -0.69 16.29 5.63
N ILE A 528 0.17 16.24 6.66
CA ILE A 528 -0.02 15.41 7.86
C ILE A 528 -0.70 16.20 8.96
N ASN A 529 -0.14 17.35 9.32
CA ASN A 529 -0.44 18.08 10.56
C ASN A 529 -1.29 19.33 10.37
N GLY A 530 -1.38 19.84 9.14
CA GLY A 530 -1.92 21.18 8.85
C GLY A 530 -3.20 21.20 8.04
N VAL A 531 -3.74 22.41 7.92
CA VAL A 531 -4.73 22.75 6.91
C VAL A 531 -3.99 22.94 5.59
N THR A 532 -4.45 22.25 4.56
CA THR A 532 -3.84 22.22 3.22
C THR A 532 -4.32 23.37 2.33
N GLY A 533 -5.48 23.96 2.65
CA GLY A 533 -6.17 24.94 1.82
C GLY A 533 -7.01 24.35 0.70
N TYR A 534 -7.09 23.02 0.56
CA TYR A 534 -7.78 22.34 -0.53
C TYR A 534 -9.04 21.62 -0.05
N SER A 535 -10.15 21.75 -0.77
CA SER A 535 -11.42 21.08 -0.46
C SER A 535 -11.34 19.56 -0.71
N THR A 536 -10.44 19.15 -1.61
CA THR A 536 -10.22 17.77 -2.02
C THR A 536 -9.11 17.06 -1.25
N LEU A 537 -8.31 17.80 -0.45
CA LEU A 537 -7.21 17.25 0.35
C LEU A 537 -7.25 17.83 1.77
N TYR A 538 -7.53 17.05 2.80
CA TYR A 538 -7.40 17.48 4.20
C TYR A 538 -6.13 16.92 4.82
N GLY A 539 -5.59 17.60 5.84
CA GLY A 539 -4.50 17.05 6.65
C GLY A 539 -4.89 15.70 7.25
N LEU A 540 -3.98 14.72 7.27
CA LEU A 540 -4.28 13.37 7.75
C LEU A 540 -4.82 13.38 9.19
N LYS A 541 -4.17 14.13 10.10
CA LYS A 541 -4.63 14.23 11.48
C LYS A 541 -5.93 15.03 11.61
N GLN A 542 -6.09 16.07 10.79
CA GLN A 542 -7.32 16.86 10.72
C GLN A 542 -8.51 15.97 10.35
N TRP A 543 -8.35 15.11 9.34
CA TRP A 543 -9.36 14.14 8.94
C TRP A 543 -9.76 13.23 10.11
N ILE A 544 -8.77 12.60 10.77
CA ILE A 544 -9.02 11.65 11.86
C ILE A 544 -9.75 12.33 13.01
N ALA A 545 -9.33 13.54 13.40
CA ALA A 545 -9.98 14.31 14.47
C ALA A 545 -11.44 14.64 14.13
N ASN A 546 -11.68 15.22 12.95
CA ASN A 546 -13.02 15.62 12.53
C ASN A 546 -13.96 14.42 12.41
N LYS A 547 -13.51 13.38 11.71
CA LYS A 547 -14.34 12.19 11.44
C LYS A 547 -14.66 11.43 12.72
N SER A 548 -13.69 11.24 13.61
CA SER A 548 -13.93 10.59 14.91
C SER A 548 -14.87 11.43 15.80
N GLY A 549 -14.71 12.75 15.84
CA GLY A 549 -15.60 13.66 16.57
C GLY A 549 -17.04 13.61 16.06
N ASN A 550 -17.23 13.69 14.74
CA ASN A 550 -18.56 13.62 14.12
C ASN A 550 -19.27 12.29 14.43
N ILE A 551 -18.55 11.16 14.36
CA ILE A 551 -19.13 9.85 14.70
C ILE A 551 -19.53 9.79 16.18
N LYS A 552 -18.68 10.27 17.09
CA LYS A 552 -19.01 10.30 18.53
C LYS A 552 -20.28 11.10 18.79
N GLN A 553 -20.41 12.27 18.15
CA GLN A 553 -21.61 13.09 18.24
C GLN A 553 -22.84 12.36 17.69
N SER A 554 -22.73 11.75 16.51
CA SER A 554 -23.85 11.07 15.85
C SER A 554 -24.34 9.82 16.58
N LEU A 555 -23.43 9.09 17.23
CA LEU A 555 -23.75 7.86 17.95
C LEU A 555 -23.89 8.05 19.47
N HIS A 556 -23.91 9.32 19.94
CA HIS A 556 -23.97 9.67 21.36
C HIS A 556 -22.92 8.95 22.22
N ILE A 557 -21.71 8.83 21.69
CA ILE A 557 -20.58 8.21 22.37
C ILE A 557 -19.86 9.27 23.20
N SER A 558 -19.76 9.02 24.51
CA SER A 558 -19.04 9.86 25.47
C SER A 558 -17.55 9.93 25.22
#